data_AF-A0A4R6Y6U8-F1
#
_entry.id   AF-A0A4R6Y6U8-F1
#
_cell.length_a   1.000
_cell.length_b   1.000
_cell.length_c   1.000
_cell.angle_alpha   90.00
_cell.angle_beta   90.00
_cell.angle_gamma   90.00
#
_symmetry.space_group_name_H-M   'P 1'
#
loop_
_entity.id
_entity.type
_entity.pdbx_description
1 polymer ?
#
loop_
_entity_poly.entity_id
_entity_poly.type
_entity_poly.pdbx_seq_one_letter_code
_entity_poly.pdbx_strand_id
1 'polypeptide(L)' 'MKDRKGTASSSEDLRKARLAEALRANLMKRKAQTRARRAGEADQRPQGIGAAQTKPES' A
#
# COMPACT_ATOMS: atom_id res chain seq x y z
N MET A 1 -26.08 5.78 -31.17
CA MET A 1 -26.11 5.59 -29.70
C MET A 1 -24.97 4.66 -29.31
N LYS A 2 -24.08 5.14 -28.41
CA LYS A 2 -23.17 4.42 -27.48
C LYS A 2 -22.69 3.00 -27.81
N ASP A 3 -21.45 2.90 -28.31
CA ASP A 3 -20.57 1.74 -28.13
C ASP A 3 -19.21 2.19 -27.55
N ARG A 4 -19.17 2.39 -26.22
CA ARG A 4 -17.93 2.64 -25.46
C ARG A 4 -17.72 1.59 -24.35
N LYS A 5 -18.12 0.33 -24.60
CA LYS A 5 -18.07 -0.76 -23.61
C LYS A 5 -16.93 -1.77 -23.84
N GLY A 6 -16.00 -1.50 -24.77
CA GLY A 6 -14.89 -2.39 -25.09
C GLY A 6 -13.56 -2.12 -24.36
N THR A 7 -13.36 -0.92 -23.80
CA THR A 7 -12.04 -0.50 -23.26
C THR A 7 -11.99 -0.37 -21.73
N ALA A 8 -13.16 -0.28 -21.08
CA ALA A 8 -13.25 -0.11 -19.63
C ALA A 8 -12.81 -1.36 -18.86
N SER A 9 -13.11 -2.56 -19.38
CA SER A 9 -12.74 -3.85 -18.78
C SER A 9 -11.22 -3.98 -18.67
N SER A 10 -10.50 -3.69 -19.76
CA SER A 10 -9.04 -3.76 -19.81
C SER A 10 -8.37 -2.75 -18.86
N SER A 11 -8.89 -1.52 -18.77
CA SER A 11 -8.37 -0.52 -17.82
C SER A 11 -8.58 -0.94 -16.37
N GLU A 12 -9.75 -1.48 -16.03
CA GLU A 12 -10.04 -1.97 -14.67
C GLU A 12 -9.18 -3.18 -14.31
N ASP A 13 -8.97 -4.10 -15.25
CA ASP A 13 -8.13 -5.28 -15.03
C ASP A 13 -6.66 -4.90 -14.83
N LEU A 14 -6.15 -3.91 -15.58
CA LEU A 14 -4.81 -3.36 -15.37
C LEU A 14 -4.67 -2.68 -13.99
N ARG A 15 -5.69 -1.94 -13.54
CA ARG A 15 -5.71 -1.32 -12.21
C ARG A 15 -5.69 -2.39 -11.11
N LYS A 16 -6.51 -3.44 -11.25
CA LYS A 16 -6.55 -4.56 -10.32
C LYS A 16 -5.23 -5.32 -10.27
N ALA A 17 -4.59 -5.56 -11.42
CA ALA A 17 -3.28 -6.21 -11.49
C ALA A 17 -2.22 -5.40 -10.72
N ARG A 18 -2.15 -4.08 -10.95
CA ARG A 18 -1.24 -3.18 -10.23
C ARG A 18 -1.51 -3.18 -8.72
N LEU A 19 -2.79 -3.11 -8.32
CA LEU A 19 -3.17 -3.16 -6.91
C LEU A 19 -2.78 -4.49 -6.25
N ALA A 20 -2.99 -5.61 -6.93
CA ALA A 20 -2.62 -6.93 -6.44
C ALA A 20 -1.10 -7.07 -6.28
N GLU A 21 -0.32 -6.54 -7.21
CA GLU A 21 1.15 -6.50 -7.12
C GLU A 21 1.61 -5.64 -5.93
N ALA A 22 1.08 -4.43 -5.81
CA ALA A 22 1.38 -3.54 -4.69
C ALA A 22 1.00 -4.17 -3.34
N LEU A 23 -0.11 -4.89 -3.27
CA LEU A 23 -0.53 -5.62 -2.07
C LEU A 23 0.45 -6.74 -1.72
N ARG A 24 0.88 -7.56 -2.70
CA ARG A 24 1.89 -8.60 -2.48
C ARG A 24 3.20 -8.01 -1.96
N ALA A 25 3.67 -6.92 -2.56
CA ALA A 25 4.88 -6.21 -2.11
C ALA A 25 4.75 -5.70 -0.67
N ASN A 26 3.63 -5.08 -0.31
CA ASN A 26 3.36 -4.60 1.05
C ASN A 26 3.28 -5.74 2.08
N LEU A 27 2.64 -6.86 1.73
CA LEU A 27 2.57 -8.03 2.59
C LEU A 27 3.96 -8.64 2.83
N MET A 28 4.80 -8.74 1.79
CA MET A 28 6.18 -9.21 1.95
C MET A 28 6.99 -8.31 2.88
N LYS A 29 6.90 -6.98 2.71
CA LYS A 29 7.53 -6.00 3.61
C LYS A 29 7.05 -6.16 5.06
N ARG A 30 5.74 -6.27 5.29
CA ARG A 30 5.15 -6.44 6.63
C ARG A 30 5.53 -7.78 7.27
N LYS A 31 5.63 -8.85 6.48
CA LYS A 31 6.11 -10.17 6.94
C LYS A 31 7.57 -10.09 7.37
N ALA A 32 8.43 -9.45 6.57
CA ALA A 32 9.84 -9.23 6.93
C ALA A 32 9.97 -8.45 8.25
N GLN A 33 9.23 -7.36 8.38
CA GLN A 33 9.23 -6.57 9.61
C GLN A 33 8.71 -7.35 10.83
N THR A 34 7.65 -8.15 10.66
CA THR A 34 7.10 -8.96 11.75
C THR A 34 8.08 -10.05 12.19
N ARG A 35 8.85 -10.62 11.25
CA ARG A 35 9.94 -11.55 11.57
C ARG A 35 11.09 -10.86 12.30
N ALA A 36 11.50 -9.66 11.88
CA ALA A 36 12.52 -8.87 12.57
C ALA A 36 12.12 -8.60 14.03
N ARG A 37 10.88 -8.15 14.27
CA ARG A 37 10.32 -7.96 15.63
C ARG A 37 10.36 -9.23 16.48
N ARG A 38 10.11 -10.40 15.88
CA ARG A 38 10.17 -11.68 16.60
C ARG A 38 11.60 -12.17 16.85
N ALA A 39 12.55 -11.79 16.00
CA ALA A 39 13.95 -12.14 16.13
C ALA A 39 14.72 -11.23 17.12
N GLY A 40 14.07 -10.22 17.71
CA GLY A 40 14.70 -9.27 18.65
C GLY A 40 15.48 -8.14 17.97
N GLU A 41 15.42 -8.05 16.64
CA GLU A 41 16.01 -6.92 15.89
C GLU A 41 15.18 -5.65 16.12
N ALA A 42 15.85 -4.54 16.42
CA ALA A 42 15.21 -3.23 16.57
C ALA A 42 14.50 -2.84 15.27
N ASP A 43 13.26 -2.33 15.35
CA ASP A 43 12.52 -1.85 14.18
C ASP A 43 13.18 -0.56 13.66
N GLN A 44 14.17 -0.67 12.77
CA GLN A 44 14.95 0.46 12.24
C GLN A 44 14.21 1.28 11.17
N ARG A 45 12.87 1.20 11.08
CA ARG A 45 12.15 1.95 10.05
C ARG A 45 12.07 3.44 10.43
N PRO A 46 12.55 4.38 9.59
CA PRO A 46 12.25 5.81 9.74
C PRO A 46 10.77 6.14 9.40
N GLN A 47 10.01 5.13 8.98
CA GLN A 47 8.68 5.24 8.38
C GLN A 47 7.61 4.95 9.45
N GLY A 48 7.51 5.82 10.46
CA GLY A 48 6.28 5.98 11.23
C GLY A 48 5.37 6.93 10.48
N ILE A 49 4.06 6.66 10.43
CA ILE A 49 3.09 7.69 10.03
C ILE A 49 3.27 8.81 11.05
N GLY A 50 3.75 9.98 10.62
CA GLY A 50 3.92 11.11 11.52
C GLY A 50 2.62 11.36 12.26
N ALA A 51 2.69 11.49 13.59
CA ALA A 51 1.52 11.81 14.40
C ALA A 51 0.79 12.99 13.74
N ALA A 52 -0.53 12.88 13.59
CA ALA A 52 -1.33 13.94 13.00
C ALA A 52 -1.03 15.24 13.76
N GLN A 53 -0.39 16.20 13.09
CA GLN A 53 -0.14 17.50 13.70
C GLN A 53 -1.49 18.19 13.87
N THR A 54 -1.96 18.27 15.11
CA THR A 54 -3.09 19.13 15.47
C THR A 54 -2.66 20.56 15.19
N LYS A 55 -3.16 21.13 14.10
CA LYS A 55 -2.95 22.52 13.73
C LYS A 55 -3.43 23.39 14.91
N PRO A 56 -2.60 24.28 15.51
CA PRO A 56 -3.13 25.21 16.48
C PRO A 56 -4.05 26.17 15.73
N GLU A 57 -5.32 26.22 16.15
CA GLU A 57 -6.24 27.27 15.72
C GLU A 57 -5.65 28.63 16.10
N SER A 58 -5.71 29.58 15.17
CA SER A 58 -5.41 31.00 15.37
C SER A 58 -6.66 31.80 15.06
#